data_AF-A0A5C7KWN6-F1
#
_entry.id   AF-A0A5C7KWN6-F1
#
_cell.length_a   1.000
_cell.length_b   1.000
_cell.length_c   1.000
_cell.angle_alpha   90.00
_cell.angle_beta   90.00
_cell.angle_gamma   90.00
#
_symmetry.space_group_name_H-M   'P 1'
#
loop_
_entity.id
_entity.type
_entity.pdbx_description
1 polymer ?
#
loop_
_entity_poly.entity_id
_entity_poly.type
_entity_poly.pdbx_seq_one_letter_code
_entity_poly.pdbx_strand_id
1 'polypeptide(L)'
;MLGIFRIALNAMRYAVHRFNILELLATLISPWKRDVSHQTWSGFRPILFLNALANNFLARFMGMIVRSVMIVIGLTVALATAVGAVSLALFASLAPLFLLGGAWVIGMQFGPLMGGGVFGLALVVVIVGLFGWRDHVRRHTDYSQMPEKAPWRDRVVMRLGLSPKAFDVELFRSAEKRAEFLLNQKIEPTLFDAAWEVERKHYEELQTEKRFWDWDHLKRAPRLGKYWKYAYTPKLDHYCTDLSEHDFSQYRKHQTIGREPLLEMLALTLSRPNDNSVLLVGNPGIGKR
;
A
#
# COMPACT_ATOMS: atom_id res chain seq x y z
N MET A 1 -3.98 -18.34 10.74
CA MET A 1 -4.74 -17.38 11.58
C MET A 1 -4.13 -15.98 11.58
N LEU A 2 -2.87 -15.79 12.02
CA LEU A 2 -2.21 -14.46 12.06
C LEU A 2 -2.20 -13.70 10.72
N GLY A 3 -2.04 -14.41 9.59
CA GLY A 3 -2.06 -13.80 8.26
C GLY A 3 -3.43 -13.22 7.85
N ILE A 4 -4.53 -13.94 8.11
CA ILE A 4 -5.89 -13.47 7.79
C ILE A 4 -6.23 -12.24 8.63
N PHE A 5 -5.87 -12.27 9.92
CA PHE A 5 -6.03 -11.12 10.80
C PHE A 5 -5.26 -9.89 10.31
N ARG A 6 -4.00 -10.07 9.85
CA ARG A 6 -3.21 -8.98 9.28
C ARG A 6 -3.84 -8.41 8.01
N ILE A 7 -4.36 -9.26 7.12
CA ILE A 7 -5.05 -8.82 5.90
C ILE A 7 -6.32 -8.03 6.25
N ALA A 8 -7.12 -8.54 7.19
CA ALA A 8 -8.31 -7.87 7.69
C ALA A 8 -8.00 -6.49 8.30
N LEU A 9 -6.96 -6.42 9.14
CA LEU A 9 -6.51 -5.17 9.74
C LEU A 9 -6.00 -4.18 8.68
N ASN A 10 -5.26 -4.65 7.68
CA ASN A 10 -4.83 -3.82 6.56
C ASN A 10 -6.02 -3.30 5.74
N ALA A 11 -7.03 -4.13 5.50
CA ALA A 11 -8.25 -3.73 4.78
C ALA A 11 -9.06 -2.70 5.58
N MET A 12 -9.18 -2.85 6.90
CA MET A 12 -9.81 -1.86 7.78
C MET A 12 -9.04 -0.54 7.78
N ARG A 13 -7.71 -0.58 7.95
CA ARG A 13 -6.84 0.60 7.85
C ARG A 13 -6.95 1.28 6.49
N TYR A 14 -7.06 0.49 5.43
CA TYR A 14 -7.28 0.99 4.08
C TYR A 14 -8.62 1.70 3.96
N ALA A 15 -9.72 1.16 4.49
CA ALA A 15 -11.02 1.85 4.48
C ALA A 15 -10.93 3.22 5.17
N VAL A 16 -10.33 3.27 6.37
CA VAL A 16 -10.15 4.53 7.11
C VAL A 16 -9.28 5.54 6.34
N HIS A 17 -8.18 5.09 5.74
CA HIS A 17 -7.29 5.92 4.93
C HIS A 17 -7.95 6.39 3.63
N ARG A 18 -8.59 5.48 2.90
CA ARG A 18 -9.23 5.73 1.60
C ARG A 18 -10.37 6.73 1.73
N PHE A 19 -11.12 6.74 2.82
CA PHE A 19 -12.19 7.73 3.05
C PHE A 19 -11.72 8.97 3.84
N ASN A 20 -10.43 9.06 4.16
CA ASN A 20 -9.84 10.18 4.89
C ASN A 20 -10.55 10.53 6.20
N ILE A 21 -11.10 9.53 6.90
CA ILE A 21 -12.08 9.72 7.98
C ILE A 21 -11.53 10.62 9.09
N LEU A 22 -10.28 10.40 9.50
CA LEU A 22 -9.63 11.15 10.58
C LEU A 22 -9.49 12.64 10.25
N GLU A 23 -9.11 12.97 9.02
CA GLU A 23 -8.90 14.35 8.58
C GLU A 23 -10.22 15.08 8.35
N LEU A 24 -11.24 14.38 7.84
CA LEU A 24 -12.59 14.94 7.69
C LEU A 24 -13.24 15.20 9.04
N LEU A 25 -13.01 14.33 10.05
CA LEU A 25 -13.45 14.56 11.42
C LEU A 25 -12.75 15.78 12.04
N ALA A 26 -11.42 15.89 11.88
CA ALA A 26 -10.67 17.05 12.38
C ALA A 26 -11.10 18.36 11.73
N THR A 27 -11.53 18.32 10.46
CA THR A 27 -11.97 19.51 9.69
C THR A 27 -13.49 19.67 9.62
N LEU A 28 -14.25 18.96 10.47
CA LEU A 28 -15.72 18.90 10.38
C LEU A 28 -16.37 20.29 10.42
N ILE A 29 -15.90 21.15 11.33
CA ILE A 29 -16.41 22.52 11.55
C ILE A 29 -15.59 23.56 10.76
N SER A 30 -14.56 23.13 10.03
CA SER A 30 -13.74 24.06 9.24
C SER A 30 -14.55 24.66 8.08
N PRO A 31 -14.31 25.92 7.69
CA PRO A 31 -14.98 26.54 6.55
C PRO A 31 -14.87 25.68 5.28
N TRP A 32 -15.91 25.62 4.49
CA TRP A 32 -15.83 24.99 3.17
C TRP A 32 -14.96 25.85 2.25
N LYS A 33 -14.02 25.23 1.52
CA LYS A 33 -13.21 25.88 0.45
C LYS A 33 -12.48 27.19 0.78
N ARG A 34 -12.28 27.54 2.06
CA ARG A 34 -11.83 28.89 2.48
C ARG A 34 -12.80 30.00 2.07
N ASP A 35 -14.07 29.68 1.86
CA ASP A 35 -15.14 30.67 1.69
C ASP A 35 -15.42 31.33 3.05
N VAL A 36 -14.51 32.23 3.44
CA VAL A 36 -14.60 33.04 4.65
C VAL A 36 -14.72 34.49 4.23
N SER A 37 -15.85 35.10 4.54
CA SER A 37 -16.03 36.53 4.40
C SER A 37 -15.24 37.23 5.51
N HIS A 38 -14.10 37.81 5.15
CA HIS A 38 -13.29 38.64 6.04
C HIS A 38 -13.96 40.01 6.24
N GLN A 39 -13.78 40.58 7.43
CA GLN A 39 -14.22 41.95 7.69
C GLN A 39 -13.34 42.93 6.93
N THR A 40 -13.87 43.52 5.87
CA THR A 40 -13.18 44.53 5.04
C THR A 40 -13.60 45.97 5.36
N TRP A 41 -14.56 46.16 6.27
CA TRP A 41 -15.10 47.48 6.64
C TRP A 41 -14.60 47.97 8.00
N SER A 42 -14.47 49.29 8.13
CA SER A 42 -14.23 50.00 9.38
C SER A 42 -15.55 50.55 9.97
N GLY A 43 -15.66 50.58 11.30
CA GLY A 43 -16.84 51.07 12.03
C GLY A 43 -17.97 50.04 12.25
N PHE A 44 -19.02 50.44 12.98
CA PHE A 44 -20.17 49.58 13.28
C PHE A 44 -21.18 49.58 12.13
N ARG A 45 -21.15 48.52 11.32
CA ARG A 45 -22.12 48.27 10.23
C ARG A 45 -22.84 46.94 10.47
N PRO A 46 -23.96 46.91 11.21
CA PRO A 46 -24.57 45.67 11.70
C PRO A 46 -25.02 44.74 10.57
N ILE A 47 -25.49 45.28 9.45
CA ILE A 47 -25.96 44.49 8.30
C ILE A 47 -24.81 43.73 7.63
N LEU A 48 -23.65 44.38 7.43
CA LEU A 48 -22.47 43.72 6.84
C LEU A 48 -21.89 42.67 7.77
N PHE A 49 -21.90 42.94 9.08
CA PHE A 49 -21.51 41.97 10.11
C PHE A 49 -22.41 40.73 10.08
N LEU A 50 -23.74 40.90 10.08
CA LEU A 50 -24.69 39.79 10.01
C LEU A 50 -24.53 38.99 8.73
N ASN A 51 -24.31 39.65 7.58
CA ASN A 51 -24.05 38.98 6.32
C ASN A 51 -22.75 38.15 6.35
N ALA A 52 -21.65 38.70 6.87
CA ALA A 52 -20.40 37.96 7.01
C ALA A 52 -20.54 36.78 7.97
N LEU A 53 -21.25 36.96 9.10
CA LEU A 53 -21.56 35.89 10.05
C LEU A 53 -22.38 34.78 9.39
N ALA A 54 -23.46 35.14 8.69
CA ALA A 54 -24.35 34.20 8.01
C ALA A 54 -23.61 33.44 6.89
N ASN A 55 -22.81 34.13 6.07
CA ASN A 55 -22.00 33.52 5.02
C ASN A 55 -20.98 32.53 5.60
N ASN A 56 -20.27 32.92 6.66
CA ASN A 56 -19.29 32.06 7.33
C ASN A 56 -19.97 30.84 7.98
N PHE A 57 -21.15 31.03 8.56
CA PHE A 57 -21.96 29.94 9.11
C PHE A 57 -22.40 28.97 8.02
N LEU A 58 -22.96 29.49 6.92
CA LEU A 58 -23.44 28.69 5.79
C LEU A 58 -22.29 27.90 5.14
N ALA A 59 -21.12 28.52 4.94
CA ALA A 59 -19.94 27.83 4.43
C ALA A 59 -19.48 26.69 5.34
N ARG A 60 -19.47 26.88 6.68
CA ARG A 60 -19.13 25.81 7.63
C ARG A 60 -20.20 24.70 7.64
N PHE A 61 -21.47 25.06 7.57
CA PHE A 61 -22.58 24.11 7.56
C PHE A 61 -22.57 23.21 6.32
N MET A 62 -22.38 23.81 5.13
CA MET A 62 -22.22 23.05 3.88
C MET A 62 -21.03 22.10 3.94
N GLY A 63 -19.89 22.58 4.46
CA GLY A 63 -18.71 21.74 4.64
C GLY A 63 -18.93 20.60 5.63
N MET A 64 -19.65 20.86 6.73
CA MET A 64 -20.03 19.85 7.71
C MET A 64 -20.89 18.75 7.09
N ILE A 65 -21.91 19.10 6.29
CA ILE A 65 -22.79 18.11 5.64
C ILE A 65 -21.97 17.18 4.73
N VAL A 66 -21.16 17.74 3.84
CA VAL A 66 -20.39 16.95 2.87
C VAL A 66 -19.39 16.03 3.58
N ARG A 67 -18.69 16.54 4.61
CA ARG A 67 -17.75 15.74 5.41
C ARG A 67 -18.46 14.65 6.20
N SER A 68 -19.59 14.96 6.84
CA SER A 68 -20.41 13.99 7.59
C SER A 68 -20.89 12.85 6.71
N VAL A 69 -21.43 13.13 5.51
CA VAL A 69 -21.86 12.08 4.58
C VAL A 69 -20.71 11.13 4.25
N MET A 70 -19.53 11.68 3.99
CA MET A 70 -18.38 10.87 3.59
C MET A 70 -17.76 10.09 4.76
N ILE A 71 -17.78 10.66 5.97
CA ILE A 71 -17.44 9.96 7.21
C ILE A 71 -18.40 8.79 7.44
N VAL A 72 -19.71 9.00 7.30
CA VAL A 72 -20.73 7.95 7.48
C VAL A 72 -20.49 6.81 6.50
N ILE A 73 -20.33 7.11 5.20
CA ILE A 73 -20.04 6.08 4.18
C ILE A 73 -18.74 5.34 4.51
N GLY A 74 -17.67 6.08 4.86
CA GLY A 74 -16.40 5.49 5.24
C GLY A 74 -16.50 4.56 6.45
N LEU A 75 -17.27 4.95 7.48
CA LEU A 75 -17.53 4.13 8.67
C LEU A 75 -18.37 2.90 8.33
N THR A 76 -19.38 3.02 7.47
CA THR A 76 -20.19 1.88 7.01
C THR A 76 -19.31 0.87 6.27
N VAL A 77 -18.43 1.32 5.36
CA VAL A 77 -17.50 0.45 4.64
C VAL A 77 -16.48 -0.19 5.59
N ALA A 78 -15.95 0.56 6.55
CA ALA A 78 -15.03 0.04 7.55
C ALA A 78 -15.70 -1.03 8.44
N LEU A 79 -16.94 -0.79 8.88
CA LEU A 79 -17.74 -1.74 9.65
C LEU A 79 -18.05 -3.00 8.84
N ALA A 80 -18.53 -2.85 7.60
CA ALA A 80 -18.81 -3.99 6.73
C ALA A 80 -17.55 -4.84 6.47
N THR A 81 -16.39 -4.20 6.30
CA THR A 81 -15.10 -4.88 6.14
C THR A 81 -14.71 -5.64 7.42
N ALA A 82 -14.89 -5.02 8.59
CA ALA A 82 -14.61 -5.66 9.87
C ALA A 82 -15.53 -6.87 10.13
N VAL A 83 -16.84 -6.73 9.90
CA VAL A 83 -17.81 -7.82 10.03
C VAL A 83 -17.47 -8.95 9.06
N GLY A 84 -17.26 -8.64 7.78
CA GLY A 84 -16.89 -9.65 6.77
C GLY A 84 -15.60 -10.39 7.12
N ALA A 85 -14.59 -9.69 7.65
CA ALA A 85 -13.35 -10.31 8.09
C ALA A 85 -13.54 -11.25 9.29
N VAL A 86 -14.33 -10.84 10.29
CA VAL A 86 -14.65 -11.69 11.45
C VAL A 86 -15.46 -12.91 11.01
N SER A 87 -16.49 -12.71 10.19
CA SER A 87 -17.29 -13.81 9.64
C SER A 87 -16.43 -14.80 8.84
N LEU A 88 -15.53 -14.32 7.98
CA LEU A 88 -14.62 -15.17 7.23
C LEU A 88 -13.65 -15.93 8.15
N ALA A 89 -13.11 -15.29 9.17
CA ALA A 89 -12.20 -15.92 10.13
C ALA A 89 -12.90 -17.02 10.94
N LEU A 90 -14.12 -16.75 11.42
CA LEU A 90 -14.96 -17.73 12.11
C LEU A 90 -15.30 -18.89 11.19
N PHE A 91 -15.76 -18.60 9.97
CA PHE A 91 -16.10 -19.63 8.98
C PHE A 91 -14.89 -20.49 8.62
N ALA A 92 -13.73 -19.89 8.37
CA ALA A 92 -12.50 -20.63 8.07
C ALA A 92 -12.05 -21.53 9.24
N SER A 93 -12.29 -21.11 10.48
CA SER A 93 -11.99 -21.92 11.67
C SER A 93 -12.95 -23.10 11.82
N LEU A 94 -14.21 -22.94 11.42
CA LEU A 94 -15.25 -23.97 11.47
C LEU A 94 -15.33 -24.81 10.19
N ALA A 95 -14.66 -24.42 9.11
CA ALA A 95 -14.72 -25.11 7.82
C ALA A 95 -14.41 -26.61 7.90
N PRO A 96 -13.40 -27.09 8.67
CA PRO A 96 -13.18 -28.53 8.83
C PRO A 96 -14.37 -29.25 9.47
N LEU A 97 -15.04 -28.63 10.44
CA LEU A 97 -16.22 -29.20 11.08
C LEU A 97 -17.40 -29.30 10.12
N PHE A 98 -17.59 -28.31 9.24
CA PHE A 98 -18.61 -28.36 8.20
C PHE A 98 -18.36 -29.50 7.20
N LEU A 99 -17.09 -29.76 6.85
CA LEU A 99 -16.71 -30.89 5.99
C LEU A 99 -16.91 -32.25 6.66
N LEU A 100 -16.71 -32.36 7.97
CA LEU A 100 -16.82 -33.61 8.74
C LEU A 100 -18.25 -33.99 9.14
N GLY A 101 -19.26 -33.20 8.77
CA GLY A 101 -20.67 -33.52 9.02
C GLY A 101 -21.55 -32.32 9.34
N GLY A 102 -20.96 -31.17 9.70
CA GLY A 102 -21.74 -29.97 10.01
C GLY A 102 -22.62 -29.49 8.84
N ALA A 103 -22.16 -29.64 7.60
CA ALA A 103 -22.95 -29.29 6.42
C ALA A 103 -24.14 -30.24 6.20
N TRP A 104 -24.02 -31.51 6.60
CA TRP A 104 -25.11 -32.48 6.53
C TRP A 104 -26.22 -32.15 7.53
N VAL A 105 -25.86 -31.77 8.76
CA VAL A 105 -26.82 -31.30 9.78
C VAL A 105 -27.59 -30.06 9.29
N ILE A 106 -26.90 -29.10 8.68
CA ILE A 106 -27.55 -27.92 8.07
C ILE A 106 -28.49 -28.35 6.93
N GLY A 107 -28.08 -29.33 6.12
CA GLY A 107 -28.90 -29.88 5.05
C GLY A 107 -30.18 -30.55 5.54
N MET A 108 -30.15 -31.22 6.70
CA MET A 108 -31.34 -31.81 7.30
C MET A 108 -32.33 -30.76 7.82
N GLN A 109 -31.82 -29.67 8.40
CA GLN A 109 -32.68 -28.66 9.02
C GLN A 109 -33.22 -27.62 8.03
N PHE A 110 -32.42 -27.21 7.05
CA PHE A 110 -32.74 -26.11 6.13
C PHE A 110 -32.85 -26.55 4.66
N GLY A 111 -32.73 -27.85 4.39
CA GLY A 111 -32.85 -28.45 3.06
C GLY A 111 -31.50 -28.70 2.37
N PRO A 112 -31.47 -29.63 1.39
CA PRO A 112 -30.24 -30.14 0.79
C PRO A 112 -29.44 -29.09 0.03
N LEU A 113 -30.09 -28.08 -0.55
CA LEU A 113 -29.41 -26.98 -1.25
C LEU A 113 -28.54 -26.15 -0.30
N MET A 114 -29.05 -25.83 0.89
CA MET A 114 -28.30 -25.06 1.90
C MET A 114 -27.12 -25.88 2.45
N GLY A 115 -27.35 -27.16 2.75
CA GLY A 115 -26.29 -28.07 3.18
C GLY A 115 -25.18 -28.21 2.13
N GLY A 116 -25.55 -28.44 0.87
CA GLY A 116 -24.61 -28.51 -0.25
C GLY A 116 -23.82 -27.22 -0.46
N GLY A 117 -24.49 -26.06 -0.34
CA GLY A 117 -23.85 -24.75 -0.44
C GLY A 117 -22.79 -24.51 0.64
N VAL A 118 -23.11 -24.81 1.90
CA VAL A 118 -22.16 -24.68 3.02
C VAL A 118 -20.98 -25.64 2.87
N PHE A 119 -21.24 -26.89 2.45
CA PHE A 119 -20.18 -27.85 2.16
C PHE A 119 -19.23 -27.37 1.06
N GLY A 120 -19.78 -26.89 -0.06
CA GLY A 120 -19.00 -26.36 -1.17
C GLY A 120 -18.16 -25.15 -0.77
N LEU A 121 -18.73 -24.21 -0.01
CA LEU A 121 -17.99 -23.05 0.50
C LEU A 121 -16.88 -23.46 1.47
N ALA A 122 -17.15 -24.39 2.37
CA ALA A 122 -16.14 -24.91 3.30
C ALA A 122 -14.98 -25.60 2.55
N LEU A 123 -15.28 -26.37 1.50
CA LEU A 123 -14.28 -27.01 0.65
C LEU A 123 -13.38 -25.96 -0.04
N VAL A 124 -13.98 -24.92 -0.63
CA VAL A 124 -13.23 -23.83 -1.26
C VAL A 124 -12.30 -23.14 -0.25
N VAL A 125 -12.80 -22.82 0.94
CA VAL A 125 -12.00 -22.17 1.99
C VAL A 125 -10.83 -23.04 2.43
N VAL A 126 -11.04 -24.35 2.60
CA VAL A 126 -9.95 -25.30 2.92
C VAL A 126 -8.94 -25.39 1.79
N ILE A 127 -9.37 -25.49 0.53
CA ILE A 127 -8.48 -25.52 -0.64
C ILE A 127 -7.63 -24.25 -0.71
N VAL A 128 -8.25 -23.07 -0.60
CA VAL A 128 -7.55 -21.78 -0.59
C VAL A 128 -6.58 -21.71 0.60
N GLY A 129 -6.99 -22.19 1.77
CA GLY A 129 -6.13 -22.29 2.96
C GLY A 129 -4.90 -23.17 2.73
N LEU A 130 -5.05 -24.33 2.07
CA LEU A 130 -3.95 -25.22 1.72
C LEU A 130 -3.00 -24.60 0.68
N PHE A 131 -3.54 -23.94 -0.34
CA PHE A 131 -2.71 -23.18 -1.31
C PHE A 131 -1.95 -22.05 -0.63
N GLY A 132 -2.61 -21.31 0.27
CA GLY A 132 -2.00 -20.25 1.07
C GLY A 132 -0.92 -20.77 2.02
N TRP A 133 -1.13 -21.93 2.64
CA TRP A 133 -0.11 -22.60 3.45
C TRP A 133 1.09 -23.03 2.62
N ARG A 134 0.87 -23.66 1.46
CA ARG A 134 1.93 -24.04 0.53
C ARG A 134 2.78 -22.84 0.10
N ASP A 135 2.13 -21.71 -0.19
CA ASP A 135 2.80 -20.46 -0.53
C ASP A 135 3.55 -19.86 0.69
N HIS A 136 2.97 -19.91 1.88
CA HIS A 136 3.60 -19.46 3.11
C HIS A 136 4.89 -20.24 3.42
N VAL A 137 4.84 -21.58 3.29
CA VAL A 137 6.01 -22.46 3.46
C VAL A 137 7.10 -22.12 2.46
N ARG A 138 6.76 -21.95 1.17
CA ARG A 138 7.73 -21.53 0.14
C ARG A 138 8.42 -20.21 0.49
N ARG A 139 7.73 -19.27 1.12
CA ARG A 139 8.28 -17.96 1.47
C ARG A 139 9.19 -17.95 2.70
N HIS A 140 8.95 -18.82 3.67
CA HIS A 140 9.75 -18.89 4.91
C HIS A 140 10.81 -20.00 4.85
N THR A 141 10.92 -20.69 3.71
CA THR A 141 12.02 -21.61 3.47
C THR A 141 13.27 -20.79 3.21
N ASP A 142 14.28 -20.94 4.08
CA ASP A 142 15.59 -20.37 3.82
C ASP A 142 16.27 -21.15 2.69
N TYR A 143 16.25 -20.55 1.50
CA TYR A 143 16.83 -21.13 0.30
C TYR A 143 18.36 -21.11 0.30
N SER A 144 19.02 -20.47 1.28
CA SER A 144 20.47 -20.61 1.47
C SER A 144 20.86 -22.02 1.91
N GLN A 145 20.02 -22.67 2.72
CA GLN A 145 20.24 -24.04 3.21
C GLN A 145 19.75 -25.12 2.24
N MET A 146 18.79 -24.78 1.37
CA MET A 146 18.25 -25.69 0.35
C MET A 146 18.22 -25.00 -1.03
N PRO A 147 19.39 -24.67 -1.61
CA PRO A 147 19.46 -23.96 -2.88
C PRO A 147 18.84 -24.75 -4.02
N GLU A 148 18.80 -26.09 -3.94
CA GLU A 148 18.16 -26.91 -4.96
C GLU A 148 16.64 -26.72 -5.05
N LYS A 149 15.99 -26.24 -3.99
CA LYS A 149 14.53 -26.02 -3.97
C LYS A 149 14.15 -24.60 -4.39
N ALA A 150 15.12 -23.73 -4.67
CA ALA A 150 14.87 -22.34 -4.99
C ALA A 150 14.09 -22.22 -6.32
N PRO A 151 12.95 -21.51 -6.34
CA PRO A 151 12.13 -21.36 -7.54
C PRO A 151 12.77 -20.48 -8.63
N TRP A 152 13.91 -19.85 -8.34
CA TRP A 152 14.70 -19.07 -9.29
C TRP A 152 16.00 -19.77 -9.73
N ARG A 153 16.30 -20.98 -9.22
CA ARG A 153 17.55 -21.69 -9.50
C ARG A 153 17.85 -21.83 -11.00
N ASP A 154 16.83 -22.17 -11.79
CA ASP A 154 16.98 -22.40 -13.22
C ASP A 154 17.31 -21.09 -13.95
N ARG A 155 16.79 -19.95 -13.45
CA ARG A 155 17.09 -18.62 -13.99
C ARG A 155 18.52 -18.18 -13.70
N VAL A 156 19.05 -18.55 -12.53
CA VAL A 156 20.47 -18.31 -12.19
C VAL A 156 21.38 -19.03 -13.18
N VAL A 157 21.09 -20.31 -13.47
CA VAL A 157 21.86 -21.10 -14.44
C VAL A 157 21.74 -20.50 -15.85
N MET A 158 20.54 -20.09 -16.26
CA MET A 158 20.34 -19.42 -17.55
C MET A 158 21.11 -18.09 -17.66
N ARG A 159 21.22 -17.31 -16.57
CA ARG A 159 22.01 -16.06 -16.55
C ARG A 159 23.51 -16.30 -16.77
N LEU A 160 24.00 -17.44 -16.32
CA LEU A 160 25.39 -17.85 -16.54
C LEU A 160 25.62 -18.44 -17.94
N GLY A 161 24.59 -18.44 -18.81
CA GLY A 161 24.67 -18.98 -20.17
C GLY A 161 24.59 -20.51 -20.24
N LEU A 162 24.19 -21.16 -19.14
CA LEU A 162 24.13 -22.62 -19.03
C LEU A 162 22.68 -23.12 -19.20
N SER A 163 22.54 -24.34 -19.70
CA SER A 163 21.24 -25.02 -19.76
C SER A 163 20.86 -25.54 -18.37
N PRO A 164 19.62 -25.32 -17.87
CA PRO A 164 19.16 -25.87 -16.59
C PRO A 164 19.29 -27.38 -16.47
N LYS A 165 19.25 -28.11 -17.61
CA LYS A 165 19.41 -29.57 -17.64
C LYS A 165 20.85 -30.02 -17.46
N ALA A 166 21.81 -29.16 -17.80
CA ALA A 166 23.24 -29.46 -17.67
C ALA A 166 23.75 -29.27 -16.24
N PHE A 167 22.96 -28.60 -15.39
CA PHE A 167 23.33 -28.28 -14.02
C PHE A 167 22.61 -29.22 -13.06
N ASP A 168 23.34 -30.19 -12.51
CA ASP A 168 22.79 -31.21 -11.64
C ASP A 168 22.43 -30.66 -10.24
N VAL A 169 21.49 -31.33 -9.56
CA VAL A 169 21.01 -30.99 -8.22
C VAL A 169 22.16 -31.00 -7.19
N GLU A 170 23.15 -31.87 -7.36
CA GLU A 170 24.32 -31.94 -6.48
C GLU A 170 25.19 -30.67 -6.54
N LEU A 171 25.26 -30.00 -7.68
CA LEU A 171 26.03 -28.76 -7.86
C LEU A 171 25.42 -27.58 -7.07
N PHE A 172 24.11 -27.62 -6.81
CA PHE A 172 23.49 -26.65 -5.92
C PHE A 172 23.87 -26.90 -4.46
N ARG A 173 23.93 -28.17 -4.04
CA ARG A 173 24.20 -28.57 -2.65
C ARG A 173 25.66 -28.38 -2.23
N SER A 174 26.61 -28.79 -3.07
CA SER A 174 28.04 -28.69 -2.76
C SER A 174 28.63 -27.46 -3.42
N ALA A 175 29.07 -26.49 -2.61
CA ALA A 175 29.76 -25.30 -3.09
C ALA A 175 31.10 -25.64 -3.79
N GLU A 176 31.80 -26.67 -3.30
CA GLU A 176 33.08 -27.14 -3.87
C GLU A 176 32.88 -27.71 -5.28
N LYS A 177 31.97 -28.69 -5.45
CA LYS A 177 31.66 -29.26 -6.77
C LYS A 177 31.15 -28.19 -7.75
N ARG A 178 30.41 -27.20 -7.25
CA ARG A 178 29.94 -26.07 -8.05
C ARG A 178 31.08 -25.24 -8.59
N ALA A 179 32.04 -24.88 -7.72
CA ALA A 179 33.20 -24.09 -8.10
C ALA A 179 34.03 -24.83 -9.16
N GLU A 180 34.28 -26.14 -8.97
CA GLU A 180 34.98 -26.97 -9.95
C GLU A 180 34.27 -27.01 -11.32
N PHE A 181 32.95 -27.20 -11.32
CA PHE A 181 32.15 -27.21 -12.54
C PHE A 181 32.18 -25.86 -13.27
N LEU A 182 32.05 -24.75 -12.53
CA LEU A 182 32.08 -23.40 -13.11
C LEU A 182 33.45 -23.07 -13.69
N LEU A 183 34.53 -23.42 -12.98
CA LEU A 183 35.90 -23.24 -13.47
C LEU A 183 36.15 -24.04 -14.75
N ASN A 184 35.66 -25.28 -14.84
CA ASN A 184 35.73 -26.08 -16.06
C ASN A 184 35.02 -25.42 -17.25
N GLN A 185 33.94 -24.66 -16.99
CA GLN A 185 33.21 -23.88 -18.00
C GLN A 185 33.81 -22.48 -18.24
N LYS A 186 34.96 -22.16 -17.64
CA LYS A 186 35.61 -20.83 -17.67
C LYS A 186 34.73 -19.71 -17.10
N ILE A 187 33.88 -20.05 -16.12
CA ILE A 187 33.03 -19.11 -15.40
C ILE A 187 33.61 -18.91 -14.01
N GLU A 188 33.77 -17.65 -13.60
CA GLU A 188 34.25 -17.32 -12.26
C GLU A 188 33.19 -17.70 -11.20
N PRO A 189 33.57 -18.36 -10.09
CA PRO A 189 32.61 -18.75 -9.04
C PRO A 189 31.86 -17.57 -8.43
N THR A 190 32.49 -16.39 -8.35
CA THR A 190 31.89 -15.15 -7.82
C THR A 190 30.68 -14.69 -8.64
N LEU A 191 30.64 -14.98 -9.94
CA LEU A 191 29.52 -14.65 -10.81
C LEU A 191 28.26 -15.45 -10.45
N PHE A 192 28.41 -16.67 -9.95
CA PHE A 192 27.27 -17.46 -9.49
C PHE A 192 26.59 -16.78 -8.29
N ASP A 193 27.37 -16.36 -7.30
CA ASP A 193 26.84 -15.70 -6.10
C ASP A 193 26.19 -14.36 -6.45
N ALA A 194 26.80 -13.59 -7.36
CA ALA A 194 26.20 -12.36 -7.88
C ALA A 194 24.88 -12.62 -8.63
N ALA A 195 24.84 -13.63 -9.52
CA ALA A 195 23.63 -14.00 -10.24
C ALA A 195 22.53 -14.52 -9.30
N TRP A 196 22.91 -15.27 -8.26
CA TRP A 196 22.01 -15.76 -7.22
C TRP A 196 21.35 -14.62 -6.46
N GLU A 197 22.14 -13.64 -6.02
CA GLU A 197 21.65 -12.47 -5.27
C GLU A 197 20.70 -11.61 -6.10
N VAL A 198 21.03 -11.37 -7.38
CA VAL A 198 20.17 -10.63 -8.31
C VAL A 198 18.83 -11.32 -8.50
N GLU A 199 18.82 -12.64 -8.75
CA GLU A 199 17.59 -13.40 -8.97
C GLU A 199 16.76 -13.58 -7.70
N ARG A 200 17.42 -13.73 -6.53
CA ARG A 200 16.76 -13.76 -5.23
C ARG A 200 16.02 -12.44 -4.99
N LYS A 201 16.71 -11.31 -5.15
CA LYS A 201 16.12 -9.97 -4.97
C LYS A 201 14.95 -9.74 -5.93
N HIS A 202 15.13 -10.09 -7.21
CA HIS A 202 14.06 -9.98 -8.19
C HIS A 202 12.84 -10.83 -7.83
N TYR A 203 13.05 -12.05 -7.33
CA TYR A 203 11.96 -12.91 -6.85
C TYR A 203 11.25 -12.31 -5.63
N GLU A 204 11.99 -11.76 -4.66
CA GLU A 204 11.42 -11.09 -3.49
C GLU A 204 10.59 -9.86 -3.87
N GLU A 205 11.06 -9.07 -4.85
CA GLU A 205 10.32 -7.93 -5.41
C GLU A 205 9.00 -8.39 -6.04
N LEU A 206 9.03 -9.38 -6.94
CA LEU A 206 7.82 -9.94 -7.56
C LEU A 206 6.84 -10.51 -6.53
N GLN A 207 7.33 -11.17 -5.48
CA GLN A 207 6.49 -11.68 -4.40
C GLN A 207 5.90 -10.57 -3.53
N THR A 208 6.60 -9.45 -3.42
CA THR A 208 6.08 -8.26 -2.74
C THR A 208 4.99 -7.60 -3.57
N GLU A 209 5.20 -7.40 -4.87
CA GLU A 209 4.20 -6.81 -5.78
C GLU A 209 2.89 -7.59 -5.83
N LYS A 210 2.93 -8.93 -5.81
CA LYS A 210 1.72 -9.77 -5.75
C LYS A 210 0.85 -9.52 -4.52
N ARG A 211 1.43 -8.98 -3.44
CA ARG A 211 0.72 -8.67 -2.19
C ARG A 211 0.08 -7.30 -2.30
N PHE A 212 -0.93 -7.18 -3.16
CA PHE A 212 -1.70 -5.95 -3.30
C PHE A 212 -2.41 -5.53 -2.00
N TRP A 213 -2.65 -6.50 -1.09
CA TRP A 213 -3.25 -6.29 0.23
C TRP A 213 -2.25 -5.87 1.33
N ASP A 214 -0.95 -5.79 1.04
CA ASP A 214 0.02 -5.26 1.99
C ASP A 214 -0.15 -3.74 2.12
N TRP A 215 0.01 -3.25 3.36
CA TRP A 215 -0.19 -1.83 3.67
C TRP A 215 0.66 -0.90 2.80
N ASP A 216 1.86 -1.33 2.40
CA ASP A 216 2.75 -0.54 1.54
C ASP A 216 2.19 -0.25 0.15
N HIS A 217 1.28 -1.09 -0.35
CA HIS A 217 0.56 -0.88 -1.60
C HIS A 217 -0.76 -0.16 -1.34
N LEU A 218 -1.53 -0.59 -0.34
CA LEU A 218 -2.84 -0.02 -0.02
C LEU A 218 -2.77 1.48 0.30
N LYS A 219 -1.72 1.94 1.00
CA LYS A 219 -1.54 3.36 1.34
C LYS A 219 -1.26 4.25 0.13
N ARG A 220 -0.82 3.68 -1.01
CA ARG A 220 -0.54 4.42 -2.25
C ARG A 220 -1.82 4.85 -2.96
N ALA A 221 -2.95 4.19 -2.69
CA ALA A 221 -4.21 4.63 -3.26
C ALA A 221 -4.55 6.06 -2.79
N PRO A 222 -5.02 6.93 -3.70
CA PRO A 222 -5.37 8.30 -3.31
C PRO A 222 -6.52 8.29 -2.29
N ARG A 223 -6.64 9.32 -1.48
CA ARG A 223 -7.78 9.43 -0.56
C ARG A 223 -9.01 10.00 -1.29
N LEU A 224 -10.16 9.38 -1.12
CA LEU A 224 -11.46 9.93 -1.49
C LEU A 224 -11.76 11.14 -0.60
N GLY A 225 -12.36 12.17 -1.19
CA GLY A 225 -12.61 13.41 -0.46
C GLY A 225 -11.34 14.22 -0.15
N LYS A 226 -10.19 13.93 -0.78
CA LYS A 226 -8.98 14.79 -0.69
C LYS A 226 -9.33 16.25 -0.97
N TYR A 227 -10.16 16.48 -1.99
CA TYR A 227 -10.64 17.80 -2.40
C TYR A 227 -11.74 18.39 -1.50
N TRP A 228 -12.16 17.70 -0.44
CA TRP A 228 -13.17 18.21 0.51
C TRP A 228 -12.53 18.70 1.82
N LYS A 229 -11.20 18.61 1.88
CA LYS A 229 -10.37 19.28 2.88
C LYS A 229 -10.48 20.80 2.73
N TYR A 230 -10.36 21.50 3.86
CA TYR A 230 -10.10 22.94 3.85
C TYR A 230 -8.85 23.22 3.00
N ALA A 231 -8.92 24.21 2.10
CA ALA A 231 -7.79 24.68 1.29
C ALA A 231 -7.31 23.86 0.07
N TYR A 232 -8.17 23.07 -0.60
CA TYR A 232 -7.72 22.36 -1.82
C TYR A 232 -7.63 23.27 -3.07
N THR A 233 -6.74 22.91 -4.01
CA THR A 233 -6.50 23.68 -5.24
C THR A 233 -6.83 22.85 -6.49
N PRO A 234 -8.09 22.88 -6.98
CA PRO A 234 -8.60 21.93 -7.98
C PRO A 234 -7.78 21.87 -9.27
N LYS A 235 -7.35 23.03 -9.78
CA LYS A 235 -6.61 23.09 -11.05
C LYS A 235 -5.15 22.70 -10.89
N LEU A 236 -4.54 23.00 -9.74
CA LEU A 236 -3.12 22.74 -9.50
C LEU A 236 -2.88 21.25 -9.23
N ASP A 237 -3.79 20.61 -8.48
CA ASP A 237 -3.72 19.19 -8.12
C ASP A 237 -3.77 18.23 -9.32
N HIS A 238 -4.26 18.68 -10.48
CA HIS A 238 -4.28 17.88 -11.71
C HIS A 238 -2.90 17.78 -12.39
N TYR A 239 -2.04 18.78 -12.19
CA TYR A 239 -0.76 18.90 -12.90
C TYR A 239 0.46 18.89 -11.97
N CYS A 240 0.22 18.94 -10.65
CA CYS A 240 1.27 19.04 -9.64
C CYS A 240 1.12 17.96 -8.57
N THR A 241 2.26 17.50 -8.05
CA THR A 241 2.33 16.61 -6.88
C THR A 241 2.72 17.44 -5.67
N ASP A 242 1.89 17.44 -4.63
CA ASP A 242 2.22 18.09 -3.37
C ASP A 242 3.24 17.25 -2.58
N LEU A 243 4.49 17.72 -2.56
CA LEU A 243 5.60 17.09 -1.84
C LEU A 243 5.52 17.28 -0.32
N SER A 244 4.72 18.24 0.18
CA SER A 244 4.64 18.56 1.61
C SER A 244 3.85 17.54 2.42
N GLU A 245 2.81 16.93 1.82
CA GLU A 245 2.02 15.91 2.48
C GLU A 245 2.71 14.54 2.40
N HIS A 246 3.00 14.06 1.19
CA HIS A 246 3.58 12.74 0.94
C HIS A 246 4.34 12.73 -0.39
N ASP A 247 5.67 12.60 -0.35
CA ASP A 247 6.49 12.39 -1.55
C ASP A 247 6.36 10.94 -2.04
N PHE A 248 5.60 10.68 -3.11
CA PHE A 248 5.47 9.33 -3.69
C PHE A 248 6.63 8.95 -4.61
N SER A 249 7.61 9.83 -4.79
CA SER A 249 8.79 9.56 -5.60
C SER A 249 9.72 8.56 -4.91
N GLN A 250 10.62 7.97 -5.72
CA GLN A 250 11.70 7.11 -5.21
C GLN A 250 12.71 7.90 -4.34
N TYR A 251 12.63 9.24 -4.33
CA TYR A 251 13.57 10.13 -3.66
C TYR A 251 13.16 10.52 -2.23
N ARG A 252 11.98 10.10 -1.73
CA ARG A 252 11.49 10.41 -0.37
C ARG A 252 12.54 10.20 0.73
N LYS A 253 13.34 9.14 0.61
CA LYS A 253 14.35 8.74 1.61
C LYS A 253 15.77 9.12 1.20
N HIS A 254 15.93 9.83 0.10
CA HIS A 254 17.25 10.19 -0.40
C HIS A 254 17.77 11.38 0.39
N GLN A 255 18.84 11.17 1.16
CA GLN A 255 19.54 12.28 1.80
C GLN A 255 20.33 13.03 0.72
N THR A 256 20.11 14.33 0.60
CA THR A 256 20.89 15.19 -0.30
C THR A 256 22.29 15.36 0.29
N ILE A 257 23.27 14.62 -0.23
CA ILE A 257 24.66 14.68 0.24
C ILE A 257 25.40 15.80 -0.50
N GLY A 258 26.03 16.73 0.24
CA GLY A 258 26.91 17.76 -0.32
C GLY A 258 26.18 18.92 -1.00
N ARG A 259 24.89 19.09 -0.71
CA ARG A 259 24.03 20.18 -1.22
C ARG A 259 23.36 21.00 -0.12
N GLU A 260 23.81 20.83 1.11
CA GLU A 260 23.31 21.52 2.29
C GLU A 260 23.39 23.05 2.12
N PRO A 261 24.51 23.64 1.63
CA PRO A 261 24.58 25.09 1.41
C PRO A 261 23.58 25.61 0.37
N LEU A 262 23.27 24.79 -0.66
CA LEU A 262 22.31 25.15 -1.69
C LEU A 262 20.87 25.13 -1.16
N LEU A 263 20.54 24.16 -0.31
CA LEU A 263 19.25 24.08 0.37
C LEU A 263 19.03 25.23 1.34
N GLU A 264 20.07 25.64 2.07
CA GLU A 264 20.02 26.79 2.96
C GLU A 264 19.79 28.10 2.19
N MET A 265 20.49 28.29 1.07
CA MET A 265 20.30 29.45 0.18
C MET A 265 18.89 29.49 -0.44
N LEU A 266 18.37 28.33 -0.85
CA LEU A 266 16.98 28.17 -1.32
C LEU A 266 16.00 28.62 -0.23
N ALA A 267 16.13 28.10 0.99
CA ALA A 267 15.25 28.43 2.11
C ALA A 267 15.31 29.93 2.45
N LEU A 268 16.51 30.51 2.45
CA LEU A 268 16.72 31.94 2.72
C LEU A 268 16.14 32.83 1.62
N THR A 269 16.16 32.40 0.37
CA THR A 269 15.58 33.17 -0.74
C THR A 269 14.06 33.09 -0.73
N LEU A 270 13.51 31.90 -0.50
CA LEU A 270 12.06 31.66 -0.43
C LEU A 270 11.40 32.35 0.78
N SER A 271 12.15 32.62 1.86
CA SER A 271 11.63 33.29 3.06
C SER A 271 11.55 34.82 2.95
N ARG A 272 12.10 35.42 1.89
CA ARG A 272 12.09 36.87 1.69
C ARG A 272 10.66 37.35 1.41
N PRO A 273 10.28 38.56 1.86
CA PRO A 273 8.96 39.12 1.55
C PRO A 273 8.82 39.53 0.08
N ASN A 274 9.92 39.97 -0.56
CA ASN A 274 10.01 40.31 -1.97
C ASN A 274 11.07 39.43 -2.65
N ASP A 275 10.91 39.17 -3.95
CA ASP A 275 11.81 38.33 -4.77
C ASP A 275 11.99 36.89 -4.23
N ASN A 276 10.89 36.28 -3.82
CA ASN A 276 10.83 34.95 -3.17
C ASN A 276 10.71 33.77 -4.15
N SER A 277 11.21 33.92 -5.37
CA SER A 277 11.20 32.88 -6.40
C SER A 277 12.61 32.37 -6.63
N VAL A 278 12.78 31.05 -6.74
CA VAL A 278 14.10 30.44 -6.99
C VAL A 278 14.12 29.71 -8.32
N LEU A 279 15.18 29.94 -9.09
CA LEU A 279 15.46 29.27 -10.34
C LEU A 279 16.75 28.45 -10.22
N LEU A 280 16.65 27.14 -10.36
CA LEU A 280 17.81 26.24 -10.33
C LEU A 280 18.37 26.04 -11.74
N VAL A 281 19.58 26.56 -11.98
CA VAL A 281 20.28 26.46 -13.27
C VAL A 281 21.38 25.40 -13.19
N GLY A 282 21.53 24.60 -14.25
CA GLY A 282 22.55 23.56 -14.34
C GLY A 282 22.25 22.53 -15.42
N ASN A 283 23.25 21.72 -15.77
CA ASN A 283 23.14 20.71 -16.83
C ASN A 283 22.03 19.68 -16.53
N PRO A 284 21.34 19.15 -17.55
CA PRO A 284 20.42 18.03 -17.37
C PRO A 284 21.20 16.81 -16.85
N GLY A 285 20.61 16.04 -15.92
CA GLY A 285 21.23 14.85 -15.32
C GLY A 285 21.90 15.06 -13.96
N ILE A 286 22.09 16.31 -13.49
CA ILE A 286 22.64 16.58 -12.16
C ILE A 286 21.65 16.32 -11.01
N GLY A 287 20.46 15.76 -11.26
CA GLY A 287 19.44 15.55 -10.22
C GLY A 287 18.95 16.86 -9.60
N LYS A 288 18.31 17.73 -10.40
CA LYS A 288 17.69 18.99 -9.92
C LYS A 288 16.29 18.79 -9.31
N ARG A 289 15.65 17.65 -9.59
CA ARG A 289 14.35 17.25 -9.05
C ARG A 289 14.55 16.59 -7.69
#